data_AF-A0A3M2F9M8-F1
#
_entry.id   AF-A0A3M2F9M8-F1
#
_cell.length_a   1.000
_cell.length_b   1.000
_cell.length_c   1.000
_cell.angle_alpha   90.00
_cell.angle_beta   90.00
_cell.angle_gamma   90.00
#
_symmetry.space_group_name_H-M   'P 1'
#
loop_
_entity.id
_entity.type
_entity.pdbx_description
1 polymer ?
#
loop_
_entity_poly.entity_id
_entity_poly.type
_entity_poly.pdbx_seq_one_letter_code
_entity_poly.pdbx_strand_id
1 'polypeptide(L)'
;PEYLDSLGWVYFQKGAYELARAYLERAARRDTNEPVILEHLGDAYERLGRLKEARVFYEKALAAAKKMPPRPDIDIPRLKRKLLKLASENGVVAAERP
;
A
#
# COMPACT_ATOMS: atom_id res chain seq x y z
N PRO A 1 -5.53 -15.25 6.87
CA PRO A 1 -5.33 -14.17 5.86
C PRO A 1 -5.89 -12.84 6.37
N GLU A 2 -7.21 -12.78 6.61
CA GLU A 2 -7.92 -11.58 7.07
C GLU A 2 -7.50 -11.08 8.46
N TYR A 3 -7.33 -11.97 9.45
CA TYR A 3 -6.94 -11.54 10.81
C TYR A 3 -5.60 -10.78 10.83
N LEU A 4 -4.63 -11.20 10.01
CA LEU A 4 -3.33 -10.53 9.93
C LEU A 4 -3.44 -9.15 9.27
N ASP A 5 -4.33 -9.01 8.28
CA ASP A 5 -4.63 -7.74 7.65
C ASP A 5 -5.33 -6.80 8.62
N SER A 6 -6.42 -7.24 9.26
CA SER A 6 -7.14 -6.45 10.26
C SER A 6 -6.23 -6.02 11.41
N LEU A 7 -5.36 -6.91 11.90
CA LEU A 7 -4.39 -6.57 12.94
C LEU A 7 -3.34 -5.57 12.44
N GLY A 8 -2.81 -5.77 11.23
CA GLY A 8 -1.90 -4.83 10.59
C GLY A 8 -2.51 -3.44 10.42
N TRP A 9 -3.77 -3.38 9.99
CA TRP A 9 -4.52 -2.14 9.83
C TRP A 9 -4.79 -1.43 11.16
N VAL A 10 -5.11 -2.18 12.24
CA VAL A 10 -5.23 -1.61 13.58
C VAL A 10 -3.91 -0.97 14.02
N TYR A 11 -2.76 -1.61 13.78
CA TYR A 11 -1.47 -1.00 14.08
C TYR A 11 -1.18 0.23 13.21
N PHE A 12 -1.59 0.22 11.95
CA PHE A 12 -1.49 1.38 11.07
C PHE A 12 -2.27 2.57 11.63
N GLN A 13 -3.52 2.35 12.03
CA GLN A 13 -4.37 3.38 12.63
C GLN A 13 -3.80 3.94 13.94
N LYS A 14 -3.04 3.13 14.69
CA LYS A 14 -2.33 3.55 15.91
C LYS A 14 -1.01 4.29 15.63
N GLY A 15 -0.63 4.48 14.36
CA GLY A 15 0.65 5.08 13.98
C GLY A 15 1.85 4.14 14.14
N ALA A 16 1.64 2.88 14.49
CA ALA A 16 2.68 1.87 14.66
C ALA A 16 3.06 1.26 13.29
N TYR A 17 3.58 2.09 12.38
CA TYR A 17 3.72 1.74 10.96
C TYR A 17 4.69 0.58 10.69
N GLU A 18 5.79 0.45 11.43
CA GLU A 18 6.69 -0.71 11.29
C GLU A 18 6.00 -2.02 11.66
N LEU A 19 5.18 -1.99 12.72
CA LEU A 19 4.44 -3.17 13.15
C LEU A 19 3.31 -3.49 12.17
N ALA A 20 2.61 -2.47 11.67
CA ALA A 20 1.64 -2.59 10.59
C ALA A 20 2.26 -3.27 9.36
N ARG A 21 3.41 -2.75 8.88
CA ARG A 21 4.17 -3.33 7.77
C ARG A 21 4.47 -4.80 8.02
N ALA A 22 4.99 -5.17 9.20
CA ALA A 22 5.35 -6.55 9.50
C ALA A 22 4.15 -7.52 9.44
N TYR A 23 2.98 -7.11 9.93
CA TYR A 23 1.75 -7.91 9.85
C TYR A 23 1.19 -7.97 8.43
N LEU A 24 1.16 -6.83 7.72
CA LEU A 24 0.67 -6.74 6.36
C LEU A 24 1.56 -7.51 5.37
N GLU A 25 2.88 -7.54 5.56
CA GLU A 25 3.78 -8.39 4.77
C GLU A 25 3.51 -9.89 5.01
N ARG A 26 3.17 -10.27 6.25
CA ARG A 26 2.75 -11.65 6.55
C ARG A 26 1.40 -11.98 5.90
N ALA A 27 0.46 -11.03 5.89
CA ALA A 27 -0.83 -11.18 5.23
C ALA A 27 -0.65 -11.33 3.71
N ALA A 28 0.13 -10.45 3.09
CA ALA A 28 0.42 -10.47 1.65
C ALA A 28 1.18 -11.73 1.20
N ARG A 29 1.99 -12.36 2.06
CA ARG A 29 2.60 -13.67 1.73
C ARG A 29 1.60 -14.81 1.71
N ARG A 30 0.49 -14.70 2.44
CA ARG A 30 -0.56 -15.72 2.49
C ARG A 30 -1.60 -15.51 1.41
N ASP A 31 -1.91 -14.26 1.09
CA ASP A 31 -2.79 -13.89 0.00
C ASP A 31 -2.11 -12.84 -0.88
N THR A 32 -1.34 -13.34 -1.85
CA THR A 32 -0.44 -12.53 -2.69
C THR A 32 -1.13 -11.59 -3.66
N ASN A 33 -2.44 -11.76 -3.88
CA ASN A 33 -3.19 -11.01 -4.89
C ASN A 33 -4.43 -10.32 -4.32
N GLU A 34 -4.59 -10.21 -3.00
CA GLU A 34 -5.70 -9.46 -2.41
C GLU A 34 -5.44 -7.95 -2.48
N PRO A 35 -6.23 -7.17 -3.26
CA PRO A 35 -5.94 -5.76 -3.52
C PRO A 35 -5.96 -4.90 -2.26
N VAL A 36 -6.83 -5.19 -1.29
CA VAL A 36 -6.94 -4.42 -0.04
C VAL A 36 -5.68 -4.56 0.80
N ILE A 37 -5.18 -5.78 0.97
CA ILE A 37 -3.93 -6.06 1.71
C ILE A 37 -2.74 -5.36 1.04
N LEU A 38 -2.69 -5.39 -0.31
CA LEU A 38 -1.63 -4.73 -1.06
C LEU A 38 -1.71 -3.20 -0.94
N GLU A 39 -2.91 -2.60 -0.94
CA GLU A 39 -3.09 -1.17 -0.70
C GLU A 39 -2.64 -0.79 0.72
N HIS A 40 -3.09 -1.51 1.75
CA HIS A 40 -2.69 -1.25 3.14
C HIS A 40 -1.18 -1.39 3.35
N LEU A 41 -0.54 -2.35 2.68
CA LEU A 41 0.90 -2.49 2.74
C LEU A 41 1.60 -1.29 2.06
N GLY A 42 1.07 -0.81 0.93
CA GLY A 42 1.51 0.44 0.30
C GLY A 42 1.37 1.65 1.22
N ASP A 43 0.25 1.76 1.94
CA ASP A 43 0.00 2.81 2.94
C ASP A 43 1.06 2.79 4.04
N ALA A 44 1.35 1.61 4.59
CA ALA A 44 2.35 1.44 5.63
C ALA A 44 3.74 1.86 5.16
N TYR A 45 4.15 1.48 3.94
CA TYR A 45 5.42 1.92 3.37
C TYR A 45 5.46 3.43 3.11
N GLU A 46 4.37 4.04 2.64
CA GLU A 46 4.29 5.49 2.43
C GLU A 46 4.50 6.24 3.76
N ARG A 47 3.83 5.79 4.83
CA ARG A 47 3.98 6.38 6.17
C ARG A 47 5.38 6.23 6.77
N LEU A 48 6.13 5.22 6.33
CA LEU A 48 7.53 5.01 6.70
C LEU A 48 8.53 5.80 5.82
N GLY A 49 8.05 6.60 4.86
CA GLY A 49 8.90 7.31 3.90
C GLY A 49 9.53 6.41 2.83
N ARG A 50 9.12 5.14 2.76
CA ARG A 50 9.60 4.13 1.81
C ARG A 50 8.81 4.20 0.51
N LEU A 51 8.94 5.33 -0.18
CA LEU A 51 8.07 5.71 -1.31
C LEU A 51 8.20 4.77 -2.51
N LYS A 52 9.38 4.18 -2.73
CA LYS A 52 9.60 3.21 -3.82
C LYS A 52 8.80 1.94 -3.57
N GLU A 53 8.86 1.40 -2.36
CA GLU A 53 8.09 0.24 -1.96
C GLU A 53 6.57 0.54 -1.95
N ALA A 54 6.17 1.72 -1.45
CA ALA A 54 4.78 2.14 -1.48
C ALA A 54 4.20 2.11 -2.91
N ARG A 55 4.93 2.69 -3.88
CA ARG A 55 4.54 2.65 -5.30
C ARG A 55 4.38 1.21 -5.79
N VAL A 56 5.35 0.33 -5.53
CA VAL A 56 5.32 -1.06 -5.98
C VAL A 56 4.05 -1.77 -5.48
N PHE A 57 3.67 -1.57 -4.22
CA PHE A 57 2.49 -2.22 -3.66
C PHE A 57 1.17 -1.60 -4.14
N TYR A 58 1.12 -0.28 -4.35
CA TYR A 58 -0.05 0.34 -4.98
C TYR A 58 -0.25 -0.10 -6.43
N GLU A 59 0.83 -0.29 -7.21
CA GLU A 59 0.76 -0.83 -8.57
C GLU A 59 0.25 -2.27 -8.57
N LYS A 60 0.73 -3.11 -7.65
CA LYS A 60 0.24 -4.47 -7.47
C LYS A 60 -1.23 -4.50 -7.07
N ALA A 61 -1.65 -3.66 -6.12
CA ALA A 61 -3.06 -3.53 -5.73
C ALA A 61 -3.95 -3.16 -6.92
N LEU A 62 -3.52 -2.21 -7.75
CA LEU A 62 -4.27 -1.78 -8.93
C LEU A 62 -4.35 -2.89 -9.99
N ALA A 63 -3.24 -3.62 -10.20
CA ALA A 63 -3.19 -4.73 -11.13
C ALA A 63 -4.07 -5.90 -10.66
N ALA A 64 -4.09 -6.20 -9.37
CA ALA A 64 -4.93 -7.23 -8.79
C ALA A 64 -6.42 -6.85 -8.88
N ALA A 65 -6.78 -5.63 -8.51
CA ALA A 65 -8.16 -5.14 -8.56
C ALA A 65 -8.76 -5.19 -9.98
N LYS A 66 -7.96 -4.88 -11.02
CA LYS A 66 -8.40 -4.97 -12.42
C LYS A 66 -8.71 -6.40 -12.89
N LYS A 67 -8.22 -7.42 -12.19
CA LYS A 67 -8.47 -8.84 -12.51
C LYS A 67 -9.68 -9.40 -11.78
N MET A 68 -10.33 -8.61 -10.93
CA MET A 68 -11.46 -9.02 -10.11
C MET A 68 -12.74 -8.28 -10.55
N PRO A 69 -13.93 -8.85 -10.27
CA PRO A 69 -15.16 -8.08 -10.33
C PRO A 69 -15.05 -6.82 -9.46
N PRO A 70 -15.77 -5.73 -9.79
CA PRO A 70 -15.80 -4.55 -8.94
C PRO A 70 -16.21 -4.91 -7.51
N ARG A 71 -15.42 -4.47 -6.53
CA ARG A 71 -15.72 -4.62 -5.11
C ARG A 71 -15.82 -3.25 -4.44
N PRO A 72 -16.79 -3.05 -3.52
CA PRO A 72 -17.03 -1.75 -2.88
C PRO A 72 -15.91 -1.30 -1.94
N ASP A 73 -15.10 -2.22 -1.45
CA ASP A 73 -13.96 -1.97 -0.56
C ASP A 73 -12.68 -1.54 -1.31
N ILE A 74 -12.69 -1.57 -2.65
CA ILE A 74 -11.56 -1.14 -3.48
C ILE A 74 -11.89 0.18 -4.19
N ASP A 75 -11.29 1.28 -3.71
CA ASP A 75 -11.40 2.59 -4.35
C ASP A 75 -10.29 2.79 -5.40
N ILE A 76 -10.56 2.34 -6.63
CA ILE A 76 -9.64 2.50 -7.78
C ILE A 76 -9.24 3.98 -8.00
N PRO A 77 -10.17 4.97 -7.99
CA PRO A 77 -9.80 6.38 -8.06
C PRO A 77 -8.81 6.83 -6.98
N ARG A 78 -9.00 6.43 -5.72
CA ARG A 78 -8.07 6.74 -4.61
C ARG A 78 -6.69 6.15 -4.86
N LEU A 79 -6.64 4.89 -5.28
CA LEU A 79 -5.38 4.22 -5.57
C LEU A 79 -4.60 4.91 -6.71
N LYS A 80 -5.29 5.33 -7.77
CA LYS A 80 -4.70 6.13 -8.85
C LYS A 80 -4.17 7.49 -8.36
N ARG A 81 -4.90 8.17 -7.48
CA ARG A 81 -4.43 9.44 -6.88
C ARG A 81 -3.15 9.25 -6.06
N LYS A 82 -3.06 8.18 -5.26
CA LYS A 82 -1.84 7.82 -4.51
C LYS A 82 -0.64 7.61 -5.43
N LEU A 83 -0.82 6.84 -6.51
CA LEU A 83 0.23 6.62 -7.51
C LEU A 83 0.67 7.91 -8.21
N LEU A 84 -0.28 8.77 -8.56
CA LEU A 84 0.03 10.08 -9.17
C LEU A 84 0.83 10.96 -8.20
N LYS A 85 0.40 11.07 -6.95
CA LYS A 85 1.11 11.80 -5.89
C LYS A 85 2.57 11.32 -5.76
N LEU A 86 2.78 10.01 -5.67
CA LEU A 86 4.14 9.44 -5.59
C LEU A 86 4.97 9.67 -6.85
N ALA A 87 4.36 9.85 -8.02
CA ALA A 87 5.06 10.23 -9.24
C ALA A 87 5.51 11.69 -9.21
N SER A 88 4.68 12.58 -8.68
CA SER A 88 5.00 14.00 -8.49
C SER A 88 6.10 14.19 -7.45
N GLU A 89 6.04 13.47 -6.33
CA GLU A 89 6.98 13.62 -5.20
C GLU A 89 8.38 13.07 -5.52
N ASN A 90 8.48 11.98 -6.30
CA ASN A 90 9.76 11.46 -6.76
C ASN A 90 10.51 12.41 -7.73
N GLY A 91 9.81 13.35 -8.37
CA GLY A 91 10.43 14.38 -9.22
C GLY A 91 11.15 15.47 -8.43
N VAL A 92 10.79 15.68 -7.15
CA VAL A 92 11.35 16.75 -6.30
C VAL A 92 12.61 16.29 -5.57
N VAL A 93 12.66 15.02 -5.13
CA VAL A 93 13.79 14.48 -4.36
C VAL A 93 15.02 14.17 -5.23
N ALA A 94 14.85 14.06 -6.55
CA ALA A 94 15.98 13.88 -7.48
C ALA A 94 16.78 15.17 -7.76
N ALA A 95 16.23 16.34 -7.40
CA ALA A 95 16.85 17.65 -7.64
C ALA A 95 17.67 18.19 -6.46
N GLU A 96 17.67 17.52 -5.31
CA GLU A 96 18.41 17.95 -4.12
C GLU A 96 19.28 16.82 -3.58
N ARG A 97 20.45 16.64 -4.18
CA ARG A 97 21.65 16.16 -3.47
C ARG A 97 22.82 17.04 -3.89
N PRO A 98 23.52 17.70 -2.94
CA PRO A 98 24.77 18.38 -3.21
C PRO A 98 25.88 17.41 -3.60
#